data_AF-A0A6M0HYP0-F1
#
_entry.id   AF-A0A6M0HYP0-F1
#
_cell.length_a   1.000
_cell.length_b   1.000
_cell.length_c   1.000
_cell.angle_alpha   90.00
_cell.angle_beta   90.00
_cell.angle_gamma   90.00
#
_symmetry.space_group_name_H-M   'P 1'
#
loop_
_entity.id
_entity.type
_entity.pdbx_description
1 polymer ?
#
loop_
_entity_poly.entity_id
_entity_poly.type
_entity_poly.pdbx_seq_one_letter_code
_entity_poly.pdbx_strand_id
1 'polypeptide(L)'
;MAFHYLPKSATSKNVVLTNQLNLYREIRTFLLDRGFRLRPACANAFLHEAARARLLASLRLESLARKRFGEDPNATAFPAAERPRRRTWDVLFDDYAAEKQLAERTKRSWKNNLLKLMVFAGVDHPADLVFDHVERFRDHLRASGTVSNHTIRFGYIGAARAFLNWCIARAHRSADNPAAAVIVFPEPRHVLREPGLSDEEALDVLAATLGPRAPNISDRTADARRWIPWLCAYTGARIDEIAQIRQEDVRQTKYNPLHPDPVWYIDLTPEAGHIKTGVFRHVPIHPDLVELGFLEFVGSREGRRLFVDPASVRSRDDLRGVTASTSNRLGRWIRTIVADPAVRPNHGWRHRFISLASTAKVDREKRDIITGHSSESRGARYGYRHPAELLDELMKMVSHLQWLRHLRPELVDDAVARRSDIRQPAVRSRRRKDADPIPSPAIPVGASGSSPGGVGSDRAAGKKTAGWRRSRTAGTRRSRGADADPSAAVSTPGRPPGDDEALGRGERSDRDRDAAAFTNRRVARGRPSAGRAPSVGPIPAVSSTSLQADQGGGIQDPSFGSNSSTKTMT
;
A
#
# COMPACT_ATOMS: atom_id res chain seq x y z
N MET A 1 25.83 28.87 45.89
CA MET A 1 27.16 28.98 45.25
C MET A 1 27.28 30.33 44.54
N ALA A 2 28.36 31.08 44.76
CA ALA A 2 28.55 32.41 44.15
C ALA A 2 29.03 32.30 42.69
N PHE A 3 28.52 33.18 41.81
CA PHE A 3 29.07 33.38 40.48
C PHE A 3 30.41 34.13 40.60
N HIS A 4 31.51 33.40 40.72
CA HIS A 4 32.84 34.00 40.65
C HIS A 4 33.14 34.53 39.25
N TYR A 5 33.77 35.71 39.22
CA TYR A 5 34.38 36.33 38.05
C TYR A 5 35.21 35.30 37.24
N LEU A 6 34.83 35.05 35.98
CA LEU A 6 35.67 34.30 35.05
C LEU A 6 36.59 35.25 34.27
N PRO A 7 37.88 34.92 34.10
CA PRO A 7 38.82 35.76 33.35
C PRO A 7 38.48 35.81 31.86
N LYS A 8 38.87 36.92 31.20
CA LYS A 8 38.66 37.18 29.78
C LYS A 8 39.60 36.33 28.89
N SER A 9 39.30 35.04 28.73
CA SER A 9 39.95 34.17 27.74
C SER A 9 38.93 33.51 26.79
N ALA A 10 39.37 33.08 25.61
CA ALA A 10 38.50 32.42 24.63
C ALA A 10 37.86 31.12 25.19
N THR A 11 38.55 30.44 26.11
CA THR A 11 38.06 29.27 26.84
C THR A 11 36.80 29.58 27.65
N SER A 12 36.76 30.75 28.30
CA SER A 12 35.58 31.22 29.06
C SER A 12 34.36 31.43 28.16
N LYS A 13 34.54 32.04 26.97
CA LYS A 13 33.45 32.20 25.98
C LYS A 13 32.88 30.85 25.53
N ASN A 14 33.74 29.87 25.23
CA ASN A 14 33.29 28.54 24.80
C ASN A 14 32.54 27.78 25.90
N VAL A 15 32.97 27.87 27.16
CA VAL A 15 32.27 27.27 28.31
C VAL A 15 30.91 27.95 28.53
N VAL A 16 30.85 29.29 28.46
CA VAL A 16 29.57 30.04 28.56
C VAL A 16 28.61 29.67 27.44
N LEU A 17 29.08 29.61 26.18
CA LEU A 17 28.28 29.17 25.03
C LEU A 17 27.77 27.73 25.19
N THR A 18 28.63 26.80 25.65
CA THR A 18 28.24 25.41 25.90
C THR A 18 27.16 25.31 26.98
N ASN A 19 27.32 26.06 28.08
CA ASN A 19 26.36 26.08 29.18
C ASN A 19 25.02 26.72 28.76
N GLN A 20 25.04 27.80 27.97
CA GLN A 20 23.83 28.40 27.41
C GLN A 20 23.11 27.46 26.44
N LEU A 21 23.85 26.75 25.58
CA LEU A 21 23.29 25.74 24.66
C LEU A 21 22.68 24.55 25.41
N ASN A 22 23.32 24.08 26.48
CA ASN A 22 22.79 23.00 27.32
C ASN A 22 21.52 23.46 28.07
N LEU A 23 21.54 24.63 28.70
CA LEU A 23 20.37 25.21 29.36
C LEU A 23 19.20 25.42 28.37
N TYR A 24 19.48 25.87 27.14
CA TYR A 24 18.48 25.99 26.08
C TYR A 24 17.92 24.64 25.64
N ARG A 25 18.74 23.59 25.55
CA ARG A 25 18.27 22.22 25.27
C ARG A 25 17.37 21.70 26.40
N GLU A 26 17.79 21.81 27.66
CA GLU A 26 16.99 21.42 28.83
C GLU A 26 15.63 22.12 28.86
N ILE A 27 15.62 23.45 28.70
CA ILE A 27 14.40 24.27 28.69
C ILE A 27 13.50 23.91 27.51
N ARG A 28 14.06 23.74 26.31
CA ARG A 28 13.29 23.38 25.12
C ARG A 28 12.62 22.01 25.29
N THR A 29 13.32 21.04 25.87
CA THR A 29 12.76 19.72 26.22
C THR A 29 11.64 19.87 27.26
N PHE A 30 11.90 20.55 28.39
CA PHE A 30 10.92 20.80 29.46
C PHE A 30 9.62 21.47 28.97
N LEU A 31 9.74 22.41 28.03
CA LEU A 31 8.61 23.11 27.41
C LEU A 31 7.82 22.21 26.47
N LEU A 32 8.51 21.48 25.58
CA LEU A 32 7.86 20.54 24.65
C LEU A 32 7.16 19.40 25.40
N ASP A 33 7.76 18.88 26.48
CA ASP A 33 7.17 17.90 27.40
C ASP A 33 5.95 18.44 28.17
N ARG A 34 5.69 19.76 28.11
CA ARG A 34 4.49 20.42 28.63
C ARG A 34 3.55 20.94 27.53
N GLY A 35 3.88 20.69 26.25
CA GLY A 35 3.10 21.12 25.08
C GLY A 35 3.43 22.53 24.57
N PHE A 36 4.36 23.24 25.20
CA PHE A 36 4.78 24.58 24.79
C PHE A 36 5.82 24.52 23.68
N ARG A 37 5.72 25.47 22.73
CA ARG A 37 6.74 25.69 21.70
C ARG A 37 7.34 27.08 21.88
N LEU A 38 8.64 27.14 22.19
CA LEU A 38 9.37 28.39 22.29
C LEU A 38 9.60 28.98 20.88
N ARG A 39 8.98 30.12 20.58
CA ARG A 39 9.22 30.86 19.34
C ARG A 39 10.66 31.42 19.36
N PRO A 40 11.44 31.35 18.26
CA PRO A 40 12.82 31.86 18.24
C PRO A 40 12.96 33.31 18.73
N ALA A 41 12.03 34.20 18.32
CA ALA A 41 12.00 35.59 18.76
C ALA A 41 11.83 35.78 20.27
N CYS A 42 11.26 34.80 20.98
CA CYS A 42 11.06 34.84 22.44
C CYS A 42 12.16 34.07 23.20
N ALA A 43 13.11 33.43 22.51
CA ALA A 43 14.02 32.46 23.12
C ALA A 43 14.91 33.08 24.20
N ASN A 44 15.57 34.20 23.91
CA ASN A 44 16.49 34.85 24.86
C ASN A 44 15.76 35.40 26.10
N ALA A 45 14.59 36.01 25.92
CA ALA A 45 13.77 36.52 27.03
C ALA A 45 13.30 35.37 27.93
N PHE A 46 12.86 34.24 27.33
CA PHE A 46 12.47 33.06 28.11
C PHE A 46 13.66 32.43 28.85
N LEU A 47 14.83 32.32 28.20
CA LEU A 47 16.05 31.82 28.82
C LEU A 47 16.44 32.63 30.06
N HIS A 48 16.30 33.96 30.00
CA HIS A 48 16.57 34.86 31.12
C HIS A 48 15.65 34.57 32.32
N GLU A 49 14.33 34.56 32.11
CA GLU A 49 13.39 34.31 33.21
C GLU A 49 13.45 32.86 33.73
N ALA A 50 13.76 31.88 32.87
CA ALA A 50 13.98 30.50 33.30
C ALA A 50 15.26 30.35 34.15
N ALA A 51 16.34 31.06 33.81
CA ALA A 51 17.55 31.11 34.64
C ALA A 51 17.28 31.79 35.99
N ARG A 52 16.53 32.90 35.99
CA ARG A 52 16.07 33.60 37.21
C ARG A 52 15.22 32.69 38.10
N ALA A 53 14.23 32.01 37.54
CA ALA A 53 13.38 31.07 38.28
C ALA A 53 14.19 29.91 38.89
N ARG A 54 15.16 29.36 38.14
CA ARG A 54 16.05 28.30 38.64
C ARG A 54 16.95 28.79 39.78
N LEU A 55 17.42 30.04 39.74
CA LEU A 55 18.17 30.67 40.83
C LEU A 55 17.31 30.82 42.09
N LEU A 56 16.08 31.35 41.96
CA LEU A 56 15.14 31.50 43.08
C LEU A 56 14.82 30.14 43.73
N ALA A 57 14.53 29.11 42.92
CA ALA A 57 14.31 27.75 43.41
C ALA A 57 15.55 27.17 44.13
N SER A 58 16.76 27.47 43.64
CA SER A 58 18.02 27.03 44.27
C SER A 58 18.22 27.67 45.63
N LEU A 59 17.98 28.99 45.75
CA LEU A 59 18.04 29.72 47.02
C LEU A 59 16.97 29.22 48.01
N ARG A 60 15.78 28.86 47.51
CA ARG A 60 14.72 28.26 48.32
C ARG A 60 15.14 26.91 48.90
N LEU A 61 15.72 26.02 48.08
CA LEU A 61 16.26 24.73 48.56
C LEU A 61 17.39 24.93 49.58
N GLU A 62 18.26 25.92 49.38
CA GLU A 62 19.34 26.26 50.33
C GLU A 62 18.77 26.76 51.69
N SER A 63 17.67 27.52 51.66
CA SER A 63 16.94 27.95 52.86
C SER A 63 16.31 26.77 53.61
N LEU A 64 15.67 25.85 52.88
CA LEU A 64 15.08 24.63 53.45
C LEU A 64 16.14 23.71 54.07
N ALA A 65 17.31 23.55 53.43
CA ALA A 65 18.44 22.82 53.98
C ALA A 65 18.97 23.43 55.29
N ARG A 66 18.87 24.76 55.45
CA ARG A 66 19.13 25.48 56.71
C ARG A 66 17.97 25.46 57.72
N LYS A 67 17.01 24.53 57.56
CA LYS A 67 15.82 24.34 58.42
C LYS A 67 14.87 25.55 58.50
N ARG A 68 14.87 26.42 57.48
CA ARG A 68 13.95 27.57 57.39
C ARG A 68 12.75 27.20 56.53
N PHE A 69 11.71 26.67 57.18
CA PHE A 69 10.57 26.00 56.52
C PHE A 69 9.34 26.88 56.21
N GLY A 70 9.30 28.15 56.63
CA GLY A 70 8.21 29.09 56.29
C GLY A 70 8.02 29.26 54.78
N GLU A 71 6.91 29.82 54.31
CA GLU A 71 6.50 29.86 52.89
C GLU A 71 7.57 30.41 51.92
N ASP A 72 7.47 30.06 50.62
CA ASP A 72 8.37 30.61 49.60
C ASP A 72 7.92 32.02 49.20
N PRO A 73 8.72 33.08 49.46
CA PRO A 73 8.34 34.45 49.15
C PRO A 73 8.19 34.71 47.64
N ASN A 74 8.63 33.79 46.77
CA ASN A 74 8.47 33.89 45.31
C ASN A 74 7.34 33.01 44.76
N ALA A 75 6.59 32.29 45.60
CA ALA A 75 5.54 31.37 45.14
C ALA A 75 4.46 32.06 44.28
N THR A 76 4.12 33.30 44.61
CA THR A 76 3.14 34.13 43.90
C THR A 76 3.73 35.00 42.78
N ALA A 77 5.06 35.00 42.62
CA ALA A 77 5.75 35.82 41.62
C ALA A 77 5.62 35.28 40.18
N PHE A 78 5.12 34.04 40.02
CA PHE A 78 4.90 33.40 38.73
C PHE A 78 3.39 33.14 38.53
N PRO A 79 2.82 33.53 37.37
CA PRO A 79 1.41 33.23 37.09
C PRO A 79 1.17 31.73 36.93
N ALA A 80 -0.04 31.28 37.24
CA ALA A 80 -0.46 29.91 36.97
C ALA A 80 -0.35 29.61 35.46
N ALA A 81 0.50 28.65 35.09
CA ALA A 81 0.75 28.33 33.70
C ALA A 81 -0.38 27.49 33.12
N GLU A 82 -1.26 28.10 32.34
CA GLU A 82 -2.22 27.38 31.50
C GLU A 82 -1.47 26.45 30.54
N ARG A 83 -1.76 25.15 30.59
CA ARG A 83 -1.18 24.20 29.63
C ARG A 83 -1.81 24.43 28.26
N PRO A 84 -1.03 24.71 27.20
CA PRO A 84 -1.58 24.87 25.87
C PRO A 84 -2.24 23.55 25.45
N ARG A 85 -3.45 23.64 24.88
CA ARG A 85 -4.15 22.47 24.33
C ARG A 85 -3.27 21.86 23.23
N ARG A 86 -2.71 20.68 23.49
CA ARG A 86 -1.98 19.91 22.48
C ARG A 86 -2.94 19.49 21.37
N ARG A 87 -2.45 19.41 20.13
CA ARG A 87 -3.21 18.77 19.05
C ARG A 87 -3.29 17.27 19.37
N THR A 88 -4.47 16.69 19.17
CA THR A 88 -4.75 15.28 19.42
C THR A 88 -3.96 14.37 18.47
N TRP A 89 -3.68 13.13 18.89
CA TRP A 89 -2.79 12.23 18.14
C TRP A 89 -3.32 11.87 16.74
N ASP A 90 -4.64 11.83 16.58
CA ASP A 90 -5.34 11.49 15.34
C ASP A 90 -5.16 12.59 14.29
N VAL A 91 -5.24 13.86 14.71
CA VAL A 91 -4.97 15.05 13.89
C VAL A 91 -3.48 15.10 13.51
N LEU A 92 -2.58 14.78 14.44
CA LEU A 92 -1.15 14.66 14.14
C LEU A 92 -0.85 13.52 13.15
N PHE A 93 -1.59 12.41 13.23
CA PHE A 93 -1.44 11.30 12.30
C PHE A 93 -1.97 11.63 10.90
N ASP A 94 -3.08 12.39 10.78
CA ASP A 94 -3.60 12.79 9.48
C ASP A 94 -2.68 13.80 8.77
N ASP A 95 -2.08 14.75 9.51
CA ASP A 95 -0.99 15.62 9.01
C ASP A 95 0.19 14.78 8.49
N TYR A 96 0.65 13.81 9.28
CA TYR A 96 1.73 12.89 8.91
C TYR A 96 1.40 12.10 7.64
N ALA A 97 0.18 11.57 7.55
CA ALA A 97 -0.28 10.78 6.42
C ALA A 97 -0.39 11.62 5.14
N ALA A 98 -0.83 12.88 5.26
CA ALA A 98 -0.87 13.83 4.15
C ALA A 98 0.54 14.21 3.66
N GLU A 99 1.45 14.56 4.57
CA GLU A 99 2.84 14.91 4.23
C GLU A 99 3.60 13.74 3.59
N LYS A 100 3.39 12.51 4.09
CA LYS A 100 3.98 11.30 3.52
C LYS A 100 3.20 10.72 2.33
N GLN A 101 2.10 11.35 1.93
CA GLN A 101 1.22 10.90 0.85
C GLN A 101 0.88 9.39 0.96
N LEU A 102 0.55 8.94 2.18
CA LEU A 102 0.28 7.53 2.44
C LEU A 102 -0.98 7.09 1.68
N ALA A 103 -0.87 6.02 0.90
CA ALA A 103 -2.02 5.38 0.29
C ALA A 103 -3.08 5.03 1.36
N GLU A 104 -4.37 5.28 1.08
CA GLU A 104 -5.45 5.21 2.06
C GLU A 104 -5.54 3.88 2.83
N ARG A 105 -5.23 2.75 2.17
CA ARG A 105 -5.12 1.45 2.85
C ARG A 105 -4.02 1.43 3.92
N THR A 106 -2.86 2.02 3.62
CA THR A 106 -1.74 2.13 4.57
C THR A 106 -2.10 3.09 5.69
N LYS A 107 -2.66 4.27 5.37
CA LYS A 107 -3.18 5.24 6.35
C LYS A 107 -4.16 4.58 7.33
N ARG A 108 -5.22 3.92 6.85
CA ARG A 108 -6.20 3.21 7.67
C ARG A 108 -5.58 2.10 8.52
N SER A 109 -4.70 1.29 7.92
CA SER A 109 -4.01 0.21 8.64
C SER A 109 -3.11 0.75 9.77
N TRP A 110 -2.32 1.78 9.48
CA TRP A 110 -1.39 2.37 10.45
C TRP A 110 -2.13 3.16 11.53
N LYS A 111 -3.18 3.92 11.20
CA LYS A 111 -4.03 4.61 12.19
C LYS A 111 -4.65 3.62 13.17
N ASN A 112 -5.14 2.48 12.68
CA ASN A 112 -5.69 1.41 13.52
C ASN A 112 -4.62 0.73 14.41
N ASN A 113 -3.40 0.50 13.87
CA ASN A 113 -2.31 -0.10 14.64
C ASN A 113 -1.77 0.85 15.73
N LEU A 114 -1.71 2.15 15.44
CA LEU A 114 -1.36 3.20 16.39
C LEU A 114 -2.45 3.37 17.46
N LEU A 115 -3.74 3.42 17.08
CA LEU A 115 -4.86 3.47 18.02
C LEU A 115 -4.77 2.33 19.05
N LYS A 116 -4.49 1.10 18.60
CA LYS A 116 -4.30 -0.05 19.50
C LYS A 116 -3.14 0.14 20.48
N LEU A 117 -2.01 0.70 20.03
CA LEU A 117 -0.88 1.02 20.90
C LEU A 117 -1.25 2.11 21.92
N MET A 118 -1.90 3.20 21.48
CA MET A 118 -2.31 4.32 22.34
C MET A 118 -3.30 3.86 23.42
N VAL A 119 -4.32 3.08 23.04
CA VAL A 119 -5.30 2.49 23.96
C VAL A 119 -4.66 1.49 24.92
N PHE A 120 -3.77 0.61 24.45
CA PHE A 120 -3.07 -0.34 25.32
C PHE A 120 -2.15 0.36 26.33
N ALA A 121 -1.50 1.44 25.91
CA ALA A 121 -0.62 2.25 26.75
C ALA A 121 -1.38 3.20 27.70
N GLY A 122 -2.69 3.40 27.50
CA GLY A 122 -3.48 4.36 28.27
C GLY A 122 -3.05 5.82 28.06
N VAL A 123 -2.60 6.18 26.85
CA VAL A 123 -2.11 7.54 26.54
C VAL A 123 -2.85 8.18 25.37
N ASP A 124 -3.15 9.48 25.49
CA ASP A 124 -3.88 10.24 24.46
C ASP A 124 -2.98 11.00 23.47
N HIS A 125 -1.67 11.11 23.76
CA HIS A 125 -0.75 11.91 22.94
C HIS A 125 0.63 11.24 22.75
N PRO A 126 1.22 11.26 21.53
CA PRO A 126 2.45 10.53 21.19
C PRO A 126 3.72 11.00 21.92
N ALA A 127 3.70 12.17 22.57
CA ALA A 127 4.79 12.59 23.45
C ALA A 127 4.86 11.76 24.75
N ASP A 128 3.72 11.23 25.20
CA ASP A 128 3.60 10.58 26.52
C ASP A 128 3.83 9.05 26.41
N LEU A 129 4.08 8.53 25.19
CA LEU A 129 4.60 7.18 24.97
C LEU A 129 6.06 7.06 25.47
N VAL A 130 6.32 6.04 26.29
CA VAL A 130 7.66 5.64 26.74
C VAL A 130 8.03 4.25 26.18
N PHE A 131 9.29 3.85 26.32
CA PHE A 131 9.79 2.57 25.81
C PHE A 131 9.00 1.37 26.37
N ASP A 132 8.73 1.34 27.68
CA ASP A 132 7.95 0.31 28.37
C ASP A 132 6.59 0.04 27.71
N HIS A 133 5.87 1.10 27.32
CA HIS A 133 4.57 0.99 26.65
C HIS A 133 4.67 0.22 25.33
N VAL A 134 5.70 0.51 24.53
CA VAL A 134 5.89 -0.09 23.20
C VAL A 134 6.45 -1.52 23.31
N GLU A 135 7.30 -1.78 24.31
CA GLU A 135 7.80 -3.11 24.66
C GLU A 135 6.68 -4.03 25.16
N ARG A 136 5.92 -3.63 26.18
CA ARG A 136 4.79 -4.40 26.69
C ARG A 136 3.71 -4.63 25.63
N PHE A 137 3.51 -3.67 24.72
CA PHE A 137 2.60 -3.86 23.59
C PHE A 137 3.12 -4.88 22.56
N ARG A 138 4.43 -4.88 22.24
CA ARG A 138 5.07 -5.94 21.44
C ARG A 138 4.81 -7.30 22.06
N ASP A 139 5.04 -7.44 23.35
CA ASP A 139 4.98 -8.73 24.04
C ASP A 139 3.54 -9.19 24.27
N HIS A 140 2.60 -8.28 24.51
CA HIS A 140 1.17 -8.57 24.47
C HIS A 140 0.73 -9.10 23.10
N LEU A 141 1.14 -8.44 22.00
CA LEU A 141 0.83 -8.92 20.64
C LEU A 141 1.42 -10.30 20.36
N ARG A 142 2.63 -10.58 20.85
CA ARG A 142 3.28 -11.91 20.75
C ARG A 142 2.54 -12.97 21.56
N ALA A 143 2.26 -12.69 22.83
CA ALA A 143 1.55 -13.58 23.74
C ALA A 143 0.13 -13.92 23.25
N SER A 144 -0.51 -13.02 22.49
CA SER A 144 -1.83 -13.28 21.89
C SER A 144 -1.86 -14.41 20.85
N GLY A 145 -0.70 -14.81 20.29
CA GLY A 145 -0.58 -15.79 19.20
C GLY A 145 -1.29 -15.44 17.89
N THR A 146 -2.03 -14.33 17.84
CA THR A 146 -2.98 -14.00 16.76
C THR A 146 -2.31 -13.23 15.62
N VAL A 147 -1.12 -12.67 15.86
CA VAL A 147 -0.39 -11.80 14.93
C VAL A 147 1.06 -12.26 14.83
N SER A 148 1.52 -12.58 13.61
CA SER A 148 2.90 -13.04 13.39
C SER A 148 3.94 -11.95 13.68
N ASN A 149 5.16 -12.35 14.08
CA ASN A 149 6.27 -11.42 14.32
C ASN A 149 6.58 -10.51 13.12
N HIS A 150 6.34 -10.96 11.88
CA HIS A 150 6.45 -10.11 10.69
C HIS A 150 5.47 -8.92 10.74
N THR A 151 4.19 -9.19 11.06
CA THR A 151 3.15 -8.16 11.17
C THR A 151 3.38 -7.25 12.37
N ILE A 152 3.86 -7.78 13.50
CA ILE A 152 4.25 -6.97 14.67
C ILE A 152 5.40 -6.02 14.28
N ARG A 153 6.48 -6.55 13.69
CA ARG A 153 7.68 -5.79 13.28
C ARG A 153 7.37 -4.67 12.29
N PHE A 154 6.71 -4.98 11.18
CA PHE A 154 6.53 -4.04 10.07
C PHE A 154 5.22 -3.26 10.15
N GLY A 155 4.15 -3.85 10.70
CA GLY A 155 2.81 -3.25 10.75
C GLY A 155 2.57 -2.40 12.00
N TYR A 156 2.96 -2.88 13.18
CA TYR A 156 2.73 -2.18 14.45
C TYR A 156 3.94 -1.33 14.85
N ILE A 157 5.07 -1.97 15.15
CA ILE A 157 6.29 -1.27 15.62
C ILE A 157 6.88 -0.41 14.49
N GLY A 158 6.78 -0.85 13.23
CA GLY A 158 7.15 -0.07 12.05
C GLY A 158 6.37 1.25 11.91
N ALA A 159 5.05 1.20 12.06
CA ALA A 159 4.18 2.38 12.02
C ALA A 159 4.46 3.34 13.19
N ALA A 160 4.58 2.80 14.42
CA ALA A 160 4.94 3.57 15.61
C ALA A 160 6.29 4.29 15.43
N ARG A 161 7.34 3.55 15.01
CA ARG A 161 8.67 4.12 14.78
C ARG A 161 8.64 5.23 13.73
N ALA A 162 7.95 5.03 12.61
CA ALA A 162 7.87 6.00 11.52
C ALA A 162 7.10 7.28 11.90
N PHE A 163 5.96 7.13 12.58
CA PHE A 163 5.15 8.25 13.05
C PHE A 163 5.87 9.07 14.14
N LEU A 164 6.45 8.40 15.14
CA LEU A 164 7.13 9.07 16.26
C LEU A 164 8.41 9.79 15.81
N ASN A 165 9.14 9.26 14.82
CA ASN A 165 10.25 9.99 14.19
C ASN A 165 9.78 11.29 13.52
N TRP A 166 8.61 11.29 12.87
CA TRP A 166 8.03 12.52 12.31
C TRP A 166 7.57 13.48 13.41
N CYS A 167 6.98 12.99 14.50
CA CYS A 167 6.64 13.82 15.66
C CYS A 167 7.88 14.53 16.24
N ILE A 168 9.03 13.85 16.32
CA ILE A 168 10.29 14.48 16.75
C ILE A 168 10.77 15.53 15.73
N ALA A 169 10.83 15.17 14.45
CA ALA A 169 11.26 16.08 13.38
C ALA A 169 10.41 17.35 13.26
N ARG A 170 9.11 17.27 13.61
CA ARG A 170 8.17 18.39 13.63
C ARG A 170 7.97 19.03 15.01
N ALA A 171 8.79 18.67 16.01
CA ALA A 171 8.71 19.18 17.39
C ALA A 171 7.32 19.02 18.04
N HIS A 172 6.63 17.91 17.78
CA HIS A 172 5.49 17.39 18.54
C HIS A 172 5.93 16.43 19.67
N ARG A 173 7.21 16.04 19.68
CA ARG A 173 7.88 15.26 20.72
C ARG A 173 9.31 15.78 20.90
N SER A 174 9.77 15.80 22.14
CA SER A 174 11.11 16.24 22.58
C SER A 174 12.05 15.06 22.83
N ALA A 175 11.53 14.02 23.49
CA ALA A 175 12.28 12.83 23.87
C ALA A 175 12.52 11.87 22.69
N ASP A 176 13.51 10.99 22.85
CA ASP A 176 13.83 9.93 21.90
C ASP A 176 12.63 9.06 21.53
N ASN A 177 12.71 8.42 20.37
CA ASN A 177 11.64 7.58 19.84
C ASN A 177 11.55 6.26 20.63
N PRO A 178 10.46 6.03 21.39
CA PRO A 178 10.32 4.86 22.26
C PRO A 178 10.18 3.56 21.46
N ALA A 179 9.81 3.64 20.18
CA ALA A 179 9.75 2.50 19.28
C ALA A 179 11.08 2.25 18.55
N ALA A 180 12.13 3.07 18.72
CA ALA A 180 13.41 2.88 18.03
C ALA A 180 14.05 1.54 18.43
N ALA A 181 14.35 1.37 19.72
CA ALA A 181 15.04 0.21 20.28
C ALA A 181 14.17 -1.06 20.42
N VAL A 182 12.85 -0.98 20.16
CA VAL A 182 11.96 -2.16 20.25
C VAL A 182 12.20 -3.09 19.06
N ILE A 183 13.00 -4.13 19.30
CA ILE A 183 13.34 -5.18 18.33
C ILE A 183 12.25 -6.26 18.35
N VAL A 184 11.94 -6.77 17.16
CA VAL A 184 11.08 -7.94 16.95
C VAL A 184 11.86 -8.92 16.09
N PHE A 185 12.41 -9.95 16.72
CA PHE A 185 13.05 -11.06 16.03
C PHE A 185 12.03 -11.80 15.15
N PRO A 186 12.41 -12.23 13.93
CA PRO A 186 11.57 -13.10 13.12
C PRO A 186 11.40 -14.46 13.83
N GLU A 187 10.25 -15.11 13.63
CA GLU A 187 10.13 -16.54 13.94
C GLU A 187 11.01 -17.36 12.98
N PRO A 188 11.69 -18.41 13.45
CA PRO A 188 12.27 -19.44 12.58
C PRO A 188 11.16 -20.02 11.70
N ARG A 189 11.32 -19.91 10.37
CA ARG A 189 10.37 -20.44 9.40
C ARG A 189 10.95 -21.71 8.77
N HIS A 190 10.45 -22.86 9.20
CA HIS A 190 10.70 -24.12 8.49
C HIS A 190 10.01 -24.07 7.13
N VAL A 191 10.80 -24.15 6.05
CA VAL A 191 10.30 -24.23 4.68
C VAL A 191 10.31 -25.70 4.30
N LEU A 192 9.14 -26.35 4.39
CA LEU A 192 9.00 -27.80 4.18
C LEU A 192 8.97 -28.20 2.69
N ARG A 193 8.66 -27.24 1.80
CA ARG A 193 8.60 -27.39 0.35
C ARG A 193 8.67 -26.04 -0.35
N GLU A 194 8.80 -26.04 -1.67
CA GLU A 194 8.66 -24.84 -2.48
C GLU A 194 7.24 -24.22 -2.34
N PRO A 195 7.12 -22.88 -2.36
CA PRO A 195 5.83 -22.17 -2.27
C PRO A 195 5.03 -22.17 -3.59
N GLY A 196 5.58 -22.76 -4.65
CA GLY A 196 4.92 -22.97 -5.94
C GLY A 196 3.99 -24.18 -5.94
N LEU A 197 3.09 -24.20 -6.92
CA LEU A 197 2.31 -25.39 -7.25
C LEU A 197 3.26 -26.46 -7.83
N SER A 198 3.15 -27.70 -7.36
CA SER A 198 3.79 -28.86 -7.99
C SER A 198 3.23 -29.11 -9.39
N ASP A 199 3.77 -30.07 -10.12
CA ASP A 199 3.31 -30.40 -11.46
C ASP A 199 1.87 -30.96 -11.42
N GLU A 200 1.61 -31.86 -10.47
CA GLU A 200 0.31 -32.47 -10.20
C GLU A 200 -0.71 -31.43 -9.73
N GLU A 201 -0.37 -30.63 -8.71
CA GLU A 201 -1.26 -29.57 -8.19
C GLU A 201 -1.62 -28.53 -9.26
N ALA A 202 -0.67 -28.20 -10.15
CA ALA A 202 -0.93 -27.30 -11.27
C ALA A 202 -1.86 -27.94 -12.30
N LEU A 203 -1.58 -29.19 -12.71
CA LEU A 203 -2.38 -29.92 -13.68
C LEU A 203 -3.81 -30.17 -13.17
N ASP A 204 -4.00 -30.52 -11.89
CA ASP A 204 -5.32 -30.71 -11.29
C ASP A 204 -6.12 -29.41 -11.25
N VAL A 205 -5.49 -28.28 -10.91
CA VAL A 205 -6.16 -26.97 -10.95
C VAL A 205 -6.54 -26.59 -12.38
N LEU A 206 -5.66 -26.83 -13.37
CA LEU A 206 -5.95 -26.56 -14.79
C LEU A 206 -7.04 -27.48 -15.34
N ALA A 207 -7.01 -28.78 -15.03
CA ALA A 207 -8.05 -29.73 -15.37
C ALA A 207 -9.41 -29.31 -14.78
N ALA A 208 -9.43 -28.90 -13.51
CA ALA A 208 -10.64 -28.40 -12.86
C ALA A 208 -11.20 -27.10 -13.47
N THR A 209 -10.42 -26.35 -14.28
CA THR A 209 -10.95 -25.22 -15.06
C THR A 209 -11.72 -25.64 -16.33
N LEU A 210 -11.43 -26.83 -16.87
CA LEU A 210 -12.00 -27.33 -18.14
C LEU A 210 -13.27 -28.17 -17.92
N GLY A 211 -13.45 -28.68 -16.71
CA GLY A 211 -14.62 -29.44 -16.27
C GLY A 211 -15.94 -28.65 -16.31
N PRO A 212 -17.06 -29.29 -15.91
CA PRO A 212 -18.38 -28.68 -15.99
C PRO A 212 -18.49 -27.44 -15.09
N ARG A 213 -19.24 -26.44 -15.55
CA ARG A 213 -19.51 -25.24 -14.77
C ARG A 213 -20.26 -25.60 -13.49
N ALA A 214 -19.68 -25.26 -12.34
CA ALA A 214 -20.31 -25.51 -11.05
C ALA A 214 -21.70 -24.83 -10.96
N PRO A 215 -22.70 -25.49 -10.36
CA PRO A 215 -24.00 -24.87 -10.10
C PRO A 215 -23.86 -23.70 -9.12
N ASN A 216 -24.80 -22.76 -9.18
CA ASN A 216 -24.94 -21.65 -8.23
C ASN A 216 -23.73 -20.68 -8.12
N ILE A 217 -22.92 -20.55 -9.18
CA ILE A 217 -21.94 -19.46 -9.31
C ILE A 217 -22.29 -18.51 -10.47
N SER A 218 -22.07 -17.21 -10.26
CA SER A 218 -22.28 -16.20 -11.31
C SER A 218 -21.33 -16.38 -12.50
N ASP A 219 -21.73 -15.92 -13.68
CA ASP A 219 -20.94 -16.03 -14.93
C ASP A 219 -19.51 -15.54 -14.73
N ARG A 220 -19.33 -14.36 -14.14
CA ARG A 220 -17.99 -13.79 -13.86
C ARG A 220 -17.15 -14.65 -12.93
N THR A 221 -17.77 -15.42 -12.04
CA THR A 221 -17.07 -16.36 -11.16
C THR A 221 -16.69 -17.63 -11.91
N ALA A 222 -17.52 -18.10 -12.85
CA ALA A 222 -17.19 -19.20 -13.74
C ALA A 222 -16.06 -18.81 -14.70
N ASP A 223 -16.14 -17.64 -15.35
CA ASP A 223 -15.10 -17.05 -16.20
C ASP A 223 -13.76 -16.94 -15.45
N ALA A 224 -13.81 -16.43 -14.21
CA ALA A 224 -12.63 -16.27 -13.36
C ALA A 224 -11.97 -17.62 -13.02
N ARG A 225 -12.77 -18.67 -12.75
CA ARG A 225 -12.27 -20.03 -12.55
C ARG A 225 -11.72 -20.63 -13.85
N ARG A 226 -12.39 -20.41 -14.98
CA ARG A 226 -11.98 -20.92 -16.30
C ARG A 226 -10.64 -20.33 -16.73
N TRP A 227 -10.44 -19.02 -16.65
CA TRP A 227 -9.33 -18.36 -17.36
C TRP A 227 -8.19 -17.88 -16.47
N ILE A 228 -8.45 -17.41 -15.24
CA ILE A 228 -7.38 -16.80 -14.44
C ILE A 228 -6.27 -17.79 -14.07
N PRO A 229 -6.52 -19.08 -13.75
CA PRO A 229 -5.45 -20.06 -13.52
C PRO A 229 -4.55 -20.24 -14.75
N TRP A 230 -5.11 -20.43 -15.95
CA TRP A 230 -4.35 -20.55 -17.20
C TRP A 230 -3.53 -19.28 -17.50
N LEU A 231 -4.13 -18.10 -17.35
CA LEU A 231 -3.42 -16.83 -17.54
C LEU A 231 -2.27 -16.70 -16.53
N CYS A 232 -2.48 -17.00 -15.25
CA CYS A 232 -1.42 -16.96 -14.25
C CYS A 232 -0.33 -18.02 -14.47
N ALA A 233 -0.66 -19.18 -15.06
CA ALA A 233 0.29 -20.22 -15.42
C ALA A 233 1.28 -19.76 -16.50
N TYR A 234 0.80 -19.10 -17.57
CA TYR A 234 1.66 -18.61 -18.67
C TYR A 234 2.28 -17.23 -18.46
N THR A 235 1.80 -16.43 -17.51
CA THR A 235 2.28 -15.04 -17.31
C THR A 235 3.02 -14.79 -16.01
N GLY A 236 2.86 -15.67 -15.01
CA GLY A 236 3.31 -15.41 -13.63
C GLY A 236 2.73 -14.13 -13.00
N ALA A 237 1.73 -13.51 -13.61
CA ALA A 237 1.10 -12.28 -13.12
C ALA A 237 0.36 -12.52 -11.81
N ARG A 238 0.17 -11.47 -11.01
CA ARG A 238 -0.61 -11.59 -9.77
C ARG A 238 -2.08 -11.80 -10.12
N ILE A 239 -2.78 -12.65 -9.37
CA ILE A 239 -4.22 -12.91 -9.60
C ILE A 239 -5.02 -11.60 -9.62
N ASP A 240 -4.73 -10.65 -8.73
CA ASP A 240 -5.36 -9.31 -8.73
C ASP A 240 -5.09 -8.50 -10.02
N GLU A 241 -3.91 -8.66 -10.64
CA GLU A 241 -3.54 -7.97 -11.89
C GLU A 241 -4.29 -8.55 -13.09
N ILE A 242 -4.51 -9.87 -13.12
CA ILE A 242 -5.32 -10.54 -14.14
C ILE A 242 -6.83 -10.31 -13.91
N ALA A 243 -7.31 -10.41 -12.67
CA ALA A 243 -8.73 -10.30 -12.34
C ALA A 243 -9.34 -8.93 -12.72
N GLN A 244 -8.52 -7.88 -12.82
CA GLN A 244 -8.99 -6.53 -13.20
C GLN A 244 -8.96 -6.23 -14.71
N ILE A 245 -8.38 -7.07 -15.57
CA ILE A 245 -8.17 -6.71 -17.00
C ILE A 245 -9.47 -6.47 -17.78
N ARG A 246 -9.38 -5.57 -18.75
CA ARG A 246 -10.43 -5.16 -19.69
C ARG A 246 -10.25 -5.86 -21.04
N GLN A 247 -11.31 -5.92 -21.84
CA GLN A 247 -11.24 -6.40 -23.22
C GLN A 247 -10.27 -5.54 -24.06
N GLU A 248 -10.22 -4.22 -23.85
CA GLU A 248 -9.28 -3.29 -24.53
C GLU A 248 -7.80 -3.41 -24.09
N ASP A 249 -7.53 -4.13 -23.00
CA ASP A 249 -6.16 -4.45 -22.55
C ASP A 249 -5.58 -5.65 -23.31
N VAL A 250 -6.40 -6.43 -24.01
CA VAL A 250 -5.95 -7.55 -24.87
C VAL A 250 -5.77 -7.03 -26.29
N ARG A 251 -4.53 -7.08 -26.79
CA ARG A 251 -4.11 -6.40 -28.01
C ARG A 251 -3.23 -7.30 -28.88
N GLN A 252 -3.08 -6.91 -30.14
CA GLN A 252 -2.25 -7.59 -31.12
C GLN A 252 -1.17 -6.63 -31.61
N THR A 253 0.06 -7.11 -31.86
CA THR A 253 1.12 -6.28 -32.44
C THR A 253 0.82 -5.97 -33.91
N LYS A 254 1.14 -4.74 -34.36
CA LYS A 254 0.96 -4.35 -35.78
C LYS A 254 1.96 -5.02 -36.72
N TYR A 255 3.11 -5.40 -36.18
CA TYR A 255 4.17 -6.16 -36.85
C TYR A 255 4.80 -7.09 -35.81
N ASN A 256 5.56 -8.08 -36.28
CA ASN A 256 6.43 -8.89 -35.46
C ASN A 256 7.82 -8.89 -36.11
N PRO A 257 8.89 -8.48 -35.39
CA PRO A 257 10.23 -8.39 -35.96
C PRO A 257 11.00 -9.74 -35.99
N LEU A 258 10.44 -10.81 -35.40
CA LEU A 258 11.08 -12.12 -35.28
C LEU A 258 10.40 -13.20 -36.13
N HIS A 259 9.08 -13.14 -36.26
CA HIS A 259 8.25 -14.06 -37.06
C HIS A 259 7.23 -13.29 -37.91
N PRO A 260 6.70 -13.84 -39.01
CA PRO A 260 5.69 -13.15 -39.82
C PRO A 260 4.37 -12.91 -39.07
N ASP A 261 4.00 -13.79 -38.14
CA ASP A 261 2.71 -13.73 -37.46
C ASP A 261 2.67 -12.68 -36.34
N PRO A 262 1.62 -11.85 -36.27
CA PRO A 262 1.46 -10.84 -35.23
C PRO A 262 1.14 -11.46 -33.86
N VAL A 263 1.71 -10.88 -32.79
CA VAL A 263 1.66 -11.45 -31.44
C VAL A 263 0.52 -10.83 -30.63
N TRP A 264 -0.29 -11.69 -30.01
CA TRP A 264 -1.27 -11.27 -29.01
C TRP A 264 -0.60 -11.04 -27.64
N TYR A 265 -1.03 -10.02 -26.91
CA TYR A 265 -0.51 -9.66 -25.59
C TYR A 265 -1.58 -8.99 -24.72
N ILE A 266 -1.29 -8.92 -23.42
CA ILE A 266 -2.09 -8.26 -22.39
C ILE A 266 -1.32 -7.05 -21.88
N ASP A 267 -1.94 -5.87 -21.93
CA ASP A 267 -1.48 -4.64 -21.29
C ASP A 267 -1.86 -4.62 -19.82
N LEU A 268 -0.91 -5.03 -18.97
CA LEU A 268 -1.05 -4.86 -17.53
C LEU A 268 -0.66 -3.43 -17.17
N THR A 269 -1.63 -2.52 -17.23
CA THR A 269 -1.49 -1.06 -17.01
C THR A 269 -2.13 -0.56 -15.69
N PRO A 270 -1.54 0.45 -15.01
CA PRO A 270 -2.17 1.16 -13.88
C PRO A 270 -3.48 1.88 -14.20
N GLU A 271 -3.83 2.04 -15.48
CA GLU A 271 -5.15 2.53 -15.91
C GLU A 271 -6.25 1.50 -15.67
N ALA A 272 -5.98 0.23 -15.99
CA ALA A 272 -6.91 -0.86 -15.79
C ALA A 272 -7.23 -1.04 -14.30
N GLY A 273 -6.24 -0.89 -13.41
CA GLY A 273 -6.46 -0.94 -11.97
C GLY A 273 -5.19 -0.83 -11.15
N HIS A 274 -5.17 -1.40 -9.95
CA HIS A 274 -4.02 -1.27 -9.06
C HIS A 274 -2.90 -2.25 -9.46
N ILE A 275 -1.74 -1.73 -9.88
CA ILE A 275 -0.51 -2.50 -10.06
C ILE A 275 0.48 -2.12 -8.96
N LYS A 276 1.06 -3.11 -8.27
CA LYS A 276 1.87 -2.88 -7.06
C LYS A 276 3.12 -2.01 -7.31
N THR A 277 3.72 -2.11 -8.49
CA THR A 277 4.89 -1.32 -8.90
C THR A 277 4.51 0.05 -9.47
N GLY A 278 3.25 0.26 -9.87
CA GLY A 278 2.84 1.45 -10.64
C GLY A 278 3.37 1.50 -12.08
N VAL A 279 4.04 0.44 -12.56
CA VAL A 279 4.66 0.38 -13.89
C VAL A 279 3.84 -0.55 -14.80
N PHE A 280 3.56 -0.11 -16.02
CA PHE A 280 2.86 -0.93 -17.02
C PHE A 280 3.80 -1.99 -17.63
N ARG A 281 3.23 -3.05 -18.19
CA ARG A 281 3.98 -4.04 -18.98
C ARG A 281 3.11 -4.74 -20.01
N HIS A 282 3.72 -5.10 -21.14
CA HIS A 282 3.16 -6.05 -22.09
C HIS A 282 3.47 -7.47 -21.62
N VAL A 283 2.49 -8.37 -21.64
CA VAL A 283 2.72 -9.80 -21.42
C VAL A 283 2.10 -10.60 -22.57
N PRO A 284 2.88 -11.37 -23.35
CA PRO A 284 2.35 -12.13 -24.48
C PRO A 284 1.33 -13.18 -24.07
N ILE A 285 0.42 -13.50 -24.99
CA ILE A 285 -0.55 -14.59 -24.88
C ILE A 285 0.07 -15.80 -25.58
N HIS A 286 0.33 -16.86 -24.81
CA HIS A 286 0.86 -18.13 -25.32
C HIS A 286 -0.13 -18.80 -26.30
N PRO A 287 0.33 -19.47 -27.39
CA PRO A 287 -0.55 -20.11 -28.38
C PRO A 287 -1.61 -21.04 -27.78
N ASP A 288 -1.27 -21.82 -26.75
CA ASP A 288 -2.20 -22.67 -26.00
C ASP A 288 -3.46 -21.93 -25.48
N LEU A 289 -3.33 -20.66 -25.08
CA LEU A 289 -4.48 -19.85 -24.66
C LEU A 289 -5.36 -19.48 -25.86
N VAL A 290 -4.76 -19.26 -27.02
CA VAL A 290 -5.46 -19.04 -28.30
C VAL A 290 -6.15 -20.33 -28.74
N GLU A 291 -5.49 -21.48 -28.62
CA GLU A 291 -6.06 -22.81 -28.92
C GLU A 291 -7.29 -23.09 -28.06
N LEU A 292 -7.20 -22.88 -26.73
CA LEU A 292 -8.30 -23.02 -25.77
C LEU A 292 -9.47 -22.04 -25.97
N GLY A 293 -9.32 -21.02 -26.81
CA GLY A 293 -10.37 -20.04 -27.14
C GLY A 293 -10.41 -18.78 -26.28
N PHE A 294 -9.27 -18.35 -25.69
CA PHE A 294 -9.23 -17.16 -24.85
C PHE A 294 -9.60 -15.88 -25.61
N LEU A 295 -9.20 -15.76 -26.88
CA LEU A 295 -9.50 -14.58 -27.70
C LEU A 295 -10.98 -14.49 -28.06
N GLU A 296 -11.63 -15.62 -28.35
CA GLU A 296 -13.09 -15.67 -28.53
C GLU A 296 -13.83 -15.29 -27.24
N PHE A 297 -13.36 -15.75 -26.07
CA PHE A 297 -13.89 -15.31 -24.78
C PHE A 297 -13.72 -13.79 -24.58
N VAL A 298 -12.54 -13.22 -24.88
CA VAL A 298 -12.29 -11.78 -24.83
C VAL A 298 -13.24 -11.01 -25.75
N GLY A 299 -13.45 -11.49 -26.98
CA GLY A 299 -14.41 -10.92 -27.92
C GLY A 299 -15.84 -10.87 -27.38
N SER A 300 -16.27 -11.91 -26.66
CA SER A 300 -17.60 -11.97 -26.03
C SER A 300 -17.84 -10.96 -24.88
N ARG A 301 -16.84 -10.13 -24.55
CA ARG A 301 -16.85 -9.18 -23.42
C ARG A 301 -16.63 -7.72 -23.85
N GLU A 302 -17.13 -7.35 -25.03
CA GLU A 302 -17.10 -6.01 -25.64
C GLU A 302 -17.11 -4.85 -24.62
N GLY A 303 -16.02 -4.06 -24.58
CA GLY A 303 -15.90 -2.85 -23.76
C GLY A 303 -15.99 -3.07 -22.23
N ARG A 304 -15.88 -4.30 -21.74
CA ARG A 304 -16.05 -4.64 -20.31
C ARG A 304 -14.78 -5.26 -19.72
N ARG A 305 -14.72 -5.25 -18.38
CA ARG A 305 -13.78 -6.08 -17.61
C ARG A 305 -14.13 -7.56 -17.82
N LEU A 306 -13.11 -8.41 -17.87
CA LEU A 306 -13.30 -9.84 -18.19
C LEU A 306 -13.88 -10.62 -17.00
N PHE A 307 -13.37 -10.39 -15.79
CA PHE A 307 -13.67 -11.19 -14.59
C PHE A 307 -14.39 -10.44 -13.46
N VAL A 308 -14.65 -9.16 -13.66
CA VAL A 308 -15.33 -8.28 -12.72
C VAL A 308 -16.58 -7.71 -13.38
N ASP A 309 -17.68 -7.69 -12.64
CA ASP A 309 -18.92 -7.09 -13.08
C ASP A 309 -18.82 -5.55 -13.01
N PRO A 310 -19.01 -4.81 -14.13
CA PRO A 310 -19.04 -3.35 -14.12
C PRO A 310 -20.04 -2.76 -13.13
N ALA A 311 -21.21 -3.40 -12.90
CA ALA A 311 -22.22 -2.91 -11.97
C ALA A 311 -21.74 -2.89 -10.50
N SER A 312 -20.70 -3.67 -10.19
CA SER A 312 -20.06 -3.69 -8.86
C SER A 312 -18.98 -2.63 -8.69
N VAL A 313 -18.64 -1.85 -9.72
CA VAL A 313 -17.51 -0.91 -9.72
C VAL A 313 -17.99 0.51 -9.96
N ARG A 314 -18.08 1.31 -8.90
CA ARG A 314 -18.49 2.74 -8.96
C ARG A 314 -17.30 3.69 -8.83
N SER A 315 -16.20 3.22 -8.24
CA SER A 315 -14.95 3.96 -8.04
C SER A 315 -13.71 3.07 -8.21
N ARG A 316 -12.50 3.66 -8.20
CA ARG A 316 -11.24 2.90 -8.22
C ARG A 316 -11.03 2.06 -6.96
N ASP A 317 -11.56 2.48 -5.82
CA ASP A 317 -11.46 1.70 -4.57
C ASP A 317 -12.45 0.53 -4.55
N ASP A 318 -13.66 0.70 -5.10
CA ASP A 318 -14.60 -0.41 -5.32
C ASP A 318 -13.96 -1.48 -6.21
N LEU A 319 -13.35 -1.07 -7.33
CA LEU A 319 -12.62 -2.01 -8.20
C LEU A 319 -11.58 -2.81 -7.40
N ARG A 320 -10.80 -2.14 -6.54
CA ARG A 320 -9.79 -2.80 -5.72
C ARG A 320 -10.40 -3.82 -4.76
N GLY A 321 -11.57 -3.52 -4.19
CA GLY A 321 -12.34 -4.42 -3.32
C GLY A 321 -12.94 -5.60 -4.07
N VAL A 322 -13.56 -5.37 -5.23
CA VAL A 322 -14.21 -6.40 -6.05
C VAL A 322 -13.19 -7.33 -6.68
N THR A 323 -12.10 -6.81 -7.23
CA THR A 323 -10.95 -7.60 -7.73
C THR A 323 -10.40 -8.50 -6.62
N ALA A 324 -10.13 -7.95 -5.42
CA ALA A 324 -9.68 -8.75 -4.29
C ALA A 324 -10.72 -9.81 -3.84
N SER A 325 -12.03 -9.50 -3.94
CA SER A 325 -13.10 -10.47 -3.67
C SER A 325 -13.12 -11.62 -4.69
N THR A 326 -12.92 -11.32 -5.98
CA THR A 326 -12.76 -12.34 -7.04
C THR A 326 -11.52 -13.20 -6.79
N SER A 327 -10.35 -12.60 -6.54
CA SER A 327 -9.12 -13.32 -6.20
C SER A 327 -9.25 -14.18 -4.94
N ASN A 328 -9.97 -13.70 -3.91
CA ASN A 328 -10.21 -14.46 -2.69
C ASN A 328 -11.20 -15.62 -2.91
N ARG A 329 -12.21 -15.45 -3.76
CA ARG A 329 -13.13 -16.55 -4.17
C ARG A 329 -12.41 -17.61 -5.00
N LEU A 330 -11.55 -17.19 -5.93
CA LEU A 330 -10.71 -18.08 -6.72
C LEU A 330 -9.71 -18.83 -5.84
N GLY A 331 -9.00 -18.14 -4.94
CA GLY A 331 -8.07 -18.75 -4.00
C GLY A 331 -8.72 -19.75 -3.04
N ARG A 332 -9.96 -19.49 -2.59
CA ARG A 332 -10.74 -20.47 -1.81
C ARG A 332 -11.12 -21.71 -2.62
N TRP A 333 -11.42 -21.57 -3.91
CA TRP A 333 -11.70 -22.71 -4.79
C TRP A 333 -10.42 -23.51 -5.11
N ILE A 334 -9.31 -22.85 -5.46
CA ILE A 334 -8.03 -23.54 -5.64
C ILE A 334 -7.62 -24.28 -4.36
N ARG A 335 -7.92 -23.74 -3.17
CA ARG A 335 -7.67 -24.41 -1.87
C ARG A 335 -8.47 -25.71 -1.66
N THR A 336 -9.59 -25.93 -2.37
CA THR A 336 -10.31 -27.23 -2.31
C THR A 336 -9.67 -28.31 -3.20
N ILE A 337 -8.70 -27.93 -4.04
CA ILE A 337 -7.91 -28.82 -4.90
C ILE A 337 -6.53 -29.00 -4.26
N VAL A 338 -5.87 -27.88 -3.98
CA VAL A 338 -4.54 -27.81 -3.37
C VAL A 338 -4.69 -27.57 -1.88
N ALA A 339 -4.79 -28.64 -1.09
CA ALA A 339 -5.00 -28.56 0.36
C ALA A 339 -3.77 -28.00 1.11
N ASP A 340 -2.56 -28.16 0.58
CA ASP A 340 -1.30 -27.83 1.25
C ASP A 340 -1.22 -26.36 1.71
N PRO A 341 -1.08 -26.08 3.03
CA PRO A 341 -1.04 -24.72 3.56
C PRO A 341 0.24 -23.94 3.22
N ALA A 342 1.33 -24.62 2.83
CA ALA A 342 2.59 -23.97 2.41
C ALA A 342 2.43 -23.27 1.05
N VAL A 343 1.67 -23.86 0.13
CA VAL A 343 1.28 -23.23 -1.13
C VAL A 343 0.24 -22.16 -0.85
N ARG A 344 0.44 -20.94 -1.36
CA ARG A 344 -0.56 -19.87 -1.31
C ARG A 344 -1.28 -19.78 -2.66
N PRO A 345 -2.56 -20.16 -2.80
CA PRO A 345 -3.26 -20.18 -4.08
C PRO A 345 -3.08 -18.94 -4.97
N ASN A 346 -3.10 -17.74 -4.37
CA ASN A 346 -2.99 -16.47 -5.11
C ASN A 346 -1.55 -16.10 -5.54
N HIS A 347 -0.55 -16.90 -5.15
CA HIS A 347 0.87 -16.70 -5.47
C HIS A 347 1.60 -17.97 -5.95
N GLY A 348 1.04 -19.17 -5.76
CA GLY A 348 1.62 -20.45 -6.16
C GLY A 348 1.91 -20.52 -7.67
N TRP A 349 0.97 -20.01 -8.48
CA TRP A 349 1.19 -19.84 -9.93
C TRP A 349 2.40 -19.00 -10.28
N ARG A 350 2.58 -17.86 -9.60
CA ARG A 350 3.74 -16.98 -9.83
C ARG A 350 5.05 -17.65 -9.42
N HIS A 351 5.07 -18.34 -8.28
CA HIS A 351 6.25 -19.08 -7.84
C HIS A 351 6.60 -20.19 -8.84
N ARG A 352 5.62 -21.00 -9.25
CA ARG A 352 5.76 -22.03 -10.28
C ARG A 352 6.29 -21.45 -11.60
N PHE A 353 5.70 -20.36 -12.10
CA PHE A 353 6.16 -19.68 -13.32
C PHE A 353 7.64 -19.27 -13.21
N ILE A 354 8.08 -18.70 -12.08
CA ILE A 354 9.48 -18.29 -11.89
C ILE A 354 10.41 -19.51 -11.88
N SER A 355 10.03 -20.59 -11.18
CA SER A 355 10.81 -21.85 -11.15
C SER A 355 10.94 -22.44 -12.55
N LEU A 356 9.82 -22.61 -13.27
CA LEU A 356 9.81 -23.15 -14.64
C LEU A 356 10.57 -22.26 -15.64
N ALA A 357 10.41 -20.94 -15.58
CA ALA A 357 11.17 -20.02 -16.41
C ALA A 357 12.68 -20.11 -16.13
N SER A 358 13.07 -20.31 -14.86
CA SER A 358 14.46 -20.53 -14.49
C SER A 358 14.99 -21.87 -15.02
N THR A 359 14.20 -22.95 -14.96
CA THR A 359 14.54 -24.27 -15.50
C THR A 359 14.69 -24.23 -17.03
N ALA A 360 13.78 -23.54 -17.72
CA ALA A 360 13.82 -23.30 -19.16
C ALA A 360 14.91 -22.29 -19.61
N LYS A 361 15.74 -21.79 -18.67
CA LYS A 361 16.80 -20.80 -18.92
C LYS A 361 16.30 -19.52 -19.61
N VAL A 362 15.06 -19.12 -19.32
CA VAL A 362 14.52 -17.81 -19.72
C VAL A 362 15.37 -16.71 -19.11
N ASP A 363 15.73 -15.72 -19.92
CA ASP A 363 16.54 -14.60 -19.45
C ASP A 363 15.91 -13.90 -18.22
N ARG A 364 16.76 -13.55 -17.25
CA ARG A 364 16.32 -12.99 -15.98
C ARG A 364 15.65 -11.63 -16.14
N GLU A 365 16.15 -10.75 -17.01
CA GLU A 365 15.53 -9.45 -17.24
C GLU A 365 14.15 -9.63 -17.86
N LYS A 366 14.03 -10.45 -18.91
CA LYS A 366 12.76 -10.74 -19.58
C LYS A 366 11.74 -11.41 -18.64
N ARG A 367 12.17 -12.37 -17.81
CA ARG A 367 11.33 -12.98 -16.76
C ARG A 367 10.87 -11.96 -15.72
N ASP A 368 11.76 -11.09 -15.26
CA ASP A 368 11.44 -10.07 -14.26
C ASP A 368 10.50 -9.00 -14.85
N ILE A 369 10.61 -8.69 -16.16
CA ILE A 369 9.67 -7.87 -16.94
C ILE A 369 8.30 -8.55 -17.02
N ILE A 370 8.19 -9.77 -17.58
CA ILE A 370 6.92 -10.52 -17.74
C ILE A 370 6.15 -10.59 -16.41
N THR A 371 6.87 -10.93 -15.34
CA THR A 371 6.28 -11.03 -14.01
C THR A 371 6.04 -9.67 -13.33
N GLY A 372 6.68 -8.59 -13.76
CA GLY A 372 6.61 -7.29 -13.08
C GLY A 372 7.22 -7.33 -11.68
N HIS A 373 8.45 -7.83 -11.57
CA HIS A 373 9.32 -7.58 -10.42
C HIS A 373 10.11 -6.29 -10.64
N SER A 374 10.29 -5.52 -9.57
CA SER A 374 11.31 -4.48 -9.53
C SER A 374 12.67 -5.15 -9.37
N SER A 375 13.45 -5.28 -10.44
CA SER A 375 14.86 -5.62 -10.29
C SER A 375 15.63 -4.43 -9.70
N GLU A 376 16.76 -4.71 -9.07
CA GLU A 376 17.73 -3.68 -8.65
C GLU A 376 18.59 -3.20 -9.83
N SER A 377 18.57 -3.92 -10.96
CA SER A 377 19.34 -3.60 -12.15
C SER A 377 18.79 -2.35 -12.85
N ARG A 378 19.70 -1.46 -13.28
CA ARG A 378 19.34 -0.25 -14.03
C ARG A 378 18.67 -0.55 -15.38
N GLY A 379 18.93 -1.73 -15.96
CA GLY A 379 18.35 -2.19 -17.25
C GLY A 379 16.83 -2.30 -17.24
N ALA A 380 16.24 -2.99 -16.26
CA ALA A 380 14.78 -3.20 -16.23
C ALA A 380 13.97 -1.91 -15.96
N ARG A 381 14.61 -0.79 -15.58
CA ARG A 381 13.96 0.53 -15.55
C ARG A 381 13.74 1.14 -16.95
N TYR A 382 14.42 0.62 -17.97
CA TYR A 382 14.34 1.03 -19.37
C TYR A 382 13.93 -0.12 -20.32
N GLY A 383 13.79 -1.34 -19.80
CA GLY A 383 13.48 -2.55 -20.57
C GLY A 383 12.03 -2.65 -21.05
N TYR A 384 11.59 -1.74 -21.92
CA TYR A 384 10.49 -2.06 -22.83
C TYR A 384 11.00 -3.14 -23.80
N ARG A 385 10.34 -4.30 -23.81
CA ARG A 385 10.65 -5.42 -24.70
C ARG A 385 9.46 -5.64 -25.63
N HIS A 386 9.72 -5.95 -26.89
CA HIS A 386 8.65 -6.19 -27.84
C HIS A 386 7.91 -7.49 -27.45
N PRO A 387 6.56 -7.57 -27.56
CA PRO A 387 5.83 -8.79 -27.18
C PRO A 387 6.34 -10.06 -27.86
N ALA A 388 6.83 -9.98 -29.10
CA ALA A 388 7.45 -11.13 -29.78
C ALA A 388 8.71 -11.66 -29.07
N GLU A 389 9.60 -10.78 -28.60
CA GLU A 389 10.82 -11.18 -27.89
C GLU A 389 10.51 -11.84 -26.55
N LEU A 390 9.44 -11.40 -25.89
CA LEU A 390 8.94 -12.03 -24.66
C LEU A 390 8.20 -13.33 -24.96
N LEU A 391 7.56 -13.47 -26.12
CA LEU A 391 6.88 -14.70 -26.52
C LEU A 391 7.89 -15.81 -26.80
N ASP A 392 8.96 -15.52 -27.55
CA ASP A 392 10.04 -16.48 -27.82
C ASP A 392 10.68 -17.03 -26.53
N GLU A 393 10.73 -16.24 -25.45
CA GLU A 393 11.13 -16.75 -24.13
C GLU A 393 10.07 -17.67 -23.50
N LEU A 394 8.79 -17.28 -23.56
CA LEU A 394 7.70 -18.11 -23.03
C LEU A 394 7.60 -19.45 -23.77
N MET A 395 7.86 -19.48 -25.08
CA MET A 395 7.87 -20.71 -25.89
C MET A 395 9.01 -21.69 -25.54
N LYS A 396 10.03 -21.27 -24.76
CA LYS A 396 11.03 -22.18 -24.19
C LYS A 396 10.52 -22.96 -22.99
N MET A 397 9.44 -22.49 -22.36
CA MET A 397 8.83 -23.14 -21.20
C MET A 397 7.94 -24.30 -21.63
N VAL A 398 7.65 -25.22 -20.71
CA VAL A 398 6.75 -26.34 -20.98
C VAL A 398 5.32 -25.85 -21.25
N SER A 399 4.71 -26.39 -22.31
CA SER A 399 3.28 -26.20 -22.57
C SER A 399 2.46 -26.96 -21.53
N HIS A 400 1.69 -26.23 -20.71
CA HIS A 400 0.76 -26.85 -19.77
C HIS A 400 -0.43 -27.50 -20.47
N LEU A 401 -0.81 -27.02 -21.67
CA LEU A 401 -1.91 -27.59 -22.44
C LEU A 401 -1.53 -28.93 -23.05
N GLN A 402 -0.35 -29.06 -23.68
CA GLN A 402 0.09 -30.33 -24.25
C GLN A 402 0.38 -31.37 -23.15
N TRP A 403 0.91 -30.97 -21.99
CA TRP A 403 1.01 -31.85 -20.82
C TRP A 403 -0.36 -32.35 -20.34
N LEU A 404 -1.34 -31.45 -20.20
CA LEU A 404 -2.68 -31.84 -19.79
C LEU A 404 -3.36 -32.72 -20.86
N ARG A 405 -3.17 -32.43 -22.15
CA ARG A 405 -3.66 -33.26 -23.27
C ARG A 405 -3.05 -34.66 -23.27
N HIS A 406 -1.76 -34.80 -22.94
CA HIS A 406 -1.11 -36.11 -22.86
C HIS A 406 -1.71 -36.99 -21.75
N LEU A 407 -2.10 -36.40 -20.63
CA LEU A 407 -2.61 -37.11 -19.45
C LEU A 407 -4.14 -37.28 -19.43
N ARG A 408 -4.86 -36.31 -20.02
CA ARG A 408 -6.33 -36.14 -19.97
C ARG A 408 -6.83 -35.60 -21.33
N PRO A 409 -6.59 -36.31 -22.46
CA PRO A 409 -6.88 -35.82 -23.80
C PRO A 409 -8.36 -35.46 -23.96
N GLU A 410 -9.27 -36.28 -23.43
CA GLU A 410 -10.71 -36.08 -23.49
C GLU A 410 -11.14 -34.71 -22.96
N LEU A 411 -10.53 -34.27 -21.86
CA LEU A 411 -10.87 -33.01 -21.19
C LEU A 411 -10.39 -31.79 -22.00
N VAL A 412 -9.24 -31.90 -22.65
CA VAL A 412 -8.67 -30.84 -23.48
C VAL A 412 -9.41 -30.76 -24.81
N ASP A 413 -9.63 -31.89 -25.46
CA ASP A 413 -10.23 -31.94 -26.78
C ASP A 413 -11.72 -31.58 -26.72
N ASP A 414 -12.46 -31.95 -25.67
CA ASP A 414 -13.79 -31.41 -25.38
C ASP A 414 -13.77 -29.89 -25.15
N ALA A 415 -12.72 -29.35 -24.52
CA ALA A 415 -12.59 -27.92 -24.26
C ALA A 415 -12.27 -27.12 -25.53
N VAL A 416 -11.54 -27.72 -26.49
CA VAL A 416 -11.23 -27.15 -27.81
C VAL A 416 -12.42 -27.33 -28.77
N ALA A 417 -13.13 -28.47 -28.75
CA ALA A 417 -14.33 -28.67 -29.57
C ALA A 417 -15.44 -27.65 -29.24
N ARG A 418 -15.66 -27.37 -27.94
CA ARG A 418 -16.59 -26.32 -27.47
C ARG A 418 -16.24 -24.91 -27.97
N ARG A 419 -15.01 -24.65 -28.46
CA ARG A 419 -14.63 -23.38 -29.10
C ARG A 419 -15.19 -23.27 -30.52
N SER A 420 -15.19 -24.35 -31.30
CA SER A 420 -15.76 -24.36 -32.66
C SER A 420 -17.24 -24.01 -32.67
N ASP A 421 -17.99 -24.46 -31.66
CA ASP A 421 -19.43 -24.17 -31.52
C ASP A 421 -19.70 -22.67 -31.30
N ILE A 422 -18.82 -21.97 -30.58
CA ILE A 422 -18.93 -20.52 -30.35
C ILE A 422 -18.75 -19.73 -31.66
N ARG A 423 -18.00 -20.27 -32.64
CA ARG A 423 -17.89 -19.69 -33.99
C ARG A 423 -19.10 -19.97 -34.89
N GLN A 424 -20.01 -20.88 -34.50
CA GLN A 424 -21.24 -21.15 -35.23
C GLN A 424 -22.49 -20.72 -34.44
N PRO A 425 -22.75 -19.40 -34.28
CA PRO A 425 -24.08 -18.97 -33.92
C PRO A 425 -25.03 -19.41 -35.05
N ALA A 426 -25.93 -20.33 -34.75
CA ALA A 426 -26.83 -20.91 -35.74
C ALA A 426 -27.53 -19.80 -36.53
N VAL A 427 -27.25 -19.74 -37.84
CA VAL A 427 -27.95 -18.86 -38.79
C VAL A 427 -29.36 -19.40 -38.96
N ARG A 428 -30.21 -19.17 -37.96
CA ARG A 428 -31.66 -19.24 -38.12
C ARG A 428 -32.03 -18.13 -39.08
N SER A 429 -32.09 -18.49 -40.36
CA SER A 429 -32.64 -17.67 -41.42
C SER A 429 -34.06 -17.26 -41.03
N ARG A 430 -34.18 -16.05 -40.48
CA ARG A 430 -35.49 -15.38 -40.40
C ARG A 430 -35.92 -15.18 -41.83
N ARG A 431 -36.81 -16.04 -42.33
CA ARG A 431 -37.63 -15.75 -43.51
C ARG A 431 -38.18 -14.34 -43.30
N ARG A 432 -37.68 -13.38 -44.08
CA ARG A 432 -38.34 -12.08 -44.19
C ARG A 432 -39.73 -12.39 -44.74
N LYS A 433 -40.78 -11.99 -44.02
CA LYS A 433 -42.04 -11.70 -44.68
C LYS A 433 -41.85 -10.41 -45.46
N ASP A 434 -42.47 -10.37 -46.62
CA ASP A 434 -42.36 -9.28 -47.58
C ASP A 434 -42.87 -7.98 -46.96
N ALA A 435 -42.24 -6.88 -47.35
CA ALA A 435 -42.63 -5.52 -47.01
C ALA A 435 -42.39 -4.64 -48.24
N ASP A 436 -43.44 -3.93 -48.64
CA ASP A 436 -43.55 -3.25 -49.93
C ASP A 436 -42.54 -2.09 -50.11
N PRO A 437 -42.18 -1.73 -51.36
CA PRO A 437 -41.16 -0.72 -51.63
C PRO A 437 -41.67 0.71 -51.36
N ILE A 438 -40.86 1.48 -50.62
CA ILE A 438 -41.04 2.92 -50.41
C ILE A 438 -40.48 3.68 -51.63
N PRO A 439 -41.19 4.67 -52.21
CA PRO A 439 -40.73 5.39 -53.39
C PRO A 439 -39.67 6.45 -53.09
N SER A 440 -38.71 6.60 -54.00
CA SER A 440 -37.62 7.59 -53.93
C SER A 440 -38.10 9.03 -54.23
N PRO A 441 -37.57 10.07 -53.54
CA PRO A 441 -37.82 11.46 -53.88
C PRO A 441 -36.95 11.93 -55.07
N ALA A 442 -37.50 12.81 -55.91
CA ALA A 442 -36.84 13.34 -57.10
C ALA A 442 -35.84 14.47 -56.80
N ILE A 443 -34.82 14.61 -57.65
CA ILE A 443 -33.82 15.69 -57.64
C ILE A 443 -34.13 16.65 -58.81
N PRO A 444 -34.15 17.98 -58.60
CA PRO A 444 -34.31 18.95 -59.70
C PRO A 444 -32.98 19.23 -60.43
N VAL A 445 -33.07 19.57 -61.72
CA VAL A 445 -31.94 19.66 -62.66
C VAL A 445 -31.60 21.11 -63.03
N GLY A 446 -30.31 21.43 -63.17
CA GLY A 446 -29.78 22.61 -63.86
C GLY A 446 -28.42 23.08 -63.29
N ALA A 447 -27.43 23.53 -64.08
CA ALA A 447 -27.26 23.50 -65.54
C ALA A 447 -25.76 23.65 -65.91
N SER A 448 -25.38 23.17 -67.11
CA SER A 448 -24.24 23.55 -67.98
C SER A 448 -22.92 24.15 -67.41
N GLY A 449 -21.77 23.58 -67.80
CA GLY A 449 -20.45 24.25 -67.69
C GLY A 449 -19.24 23.44 -68.21
N SER A 450 -18.75 23.80 -69.39
CA SER A 450 -17.74 23.12 -70.23
C SER A 450 -16.34 22.79 -69.64
N SER A 451 -15.76 21.73 -70.19
CA SER A 451 -14.34 21.28 -70.25
C SER A 451 -13.30 22.33 -70.72
N PRO A 452 -11.98 22.01 -70.85
CA PRO A 452 -11.07 21.12 -70.09
C PRO A 452 -9.71 21.80 -69.76
N GLY A 453 -8.77 21.11 -69.08
CA GLY A 453 -7.36 21.54 -69.12
C GLY A 453 -6.34 20.88 -68.18
N GLY A 454 -5.59 19.91 -68.70
CA GLY A 454 -4.12 20.00 -68.83
C GLY A 454 -3.16 20.02 -67.62
N VAL A 455 -2.33 18.97 -67.55
CA VAL A 455 -0.85 18.96 -67.38
C VAL A 455 -0.19 19.87 -66.31
N GLY A 456 0.77 19.30 -65.55
CA GLY A 456 1.89 20.11 -65.03
C GLY A 456 2.44 19.68 -63.68
N SER A 457 3.23 18.61 -63.66
CA SER A 457 4.22 18.43 -62.59
C SER A 457 5.34 19.45 -62.75
N ASP A 458 5.71 20.18 -61.68
CA ASP A 458 7.14 20.41 -61.47
C ASP A 458 7.54 20.69 -60.01
N ARG A 459 8.84 20.55 -59.78
CA ARG A 459 9.54 20.59 -58.49
C ARG A 459 9.76 22.04 -58.03
N ALA A 460 9.84 22.26 -56.71
CA ALA A 460 11.13 22.60 -56.07
C ALA A 460 11.03 22.92 -54.56
N ALA A 461 12.17 22.70 -53.91
CA ALA A 461 12.49 22.90 -52.50
C ALA A 461 12.11 24.27 -51.89
N GLY A 462 11.76 24.26 -50.60
CA GLY A 462 11.61 25.46 -49.78
C GLY A 462 11.78 25.19 -48.28
N LYS A 463 13.02 25.09 -47.79
CA LYS A 463 13.29 25.10 -46.33
C LYS A 463 12.93 26.48 -45.76
N LYS A 464 12.11 26.54 -44.70
CA LYS A 464 12.45 27.23 -43.43
C LYS A 464 11.39 27.07 -42.35
N THR A 465 11.83 27.32 -41.12
CA THR A 465 11.19 27.00 -39.85
C THR A 465 10.42 28.16 -39.22
N ALA A 466 9.54 27.77 -38.29
CA ALA A 466 9.03 28.55 -37.15
C ALA A 466 7.87 29.53 -37.36
N GLY A 467 6.84 29.38 -36.52
CA GLY A 467 5.86 30.42 -36.23
C GLY A 467 4.39 29.97 -36.27
N TRP A 468 3.90 29.31 -35.22
CA TRP A 468 2.45 29.27 -34.95
C TRP A 468 2.12 29.96 -33.62
N ARG A 469 1.65 31.19 -33.76
CA ARG A 469 1.17 32.07 -32.70
C ARG A 469 -0.29 31.73 -32.40
N ARG A 470 -0.71 31.87 -31.14
CA ARG A 470 -2.09 31.62 -30.71
C ARG A 470 -3.06 32.58 -31.42
N SER A 471 -4.17 32.06 -31.93
CA SER A 471 -5.35 32.83 -32.30
C SER A 471 -6.55 32.38 -31.45
N ARG A 472 -7.08 33.31 -30.65
CA ARG A 472 -8.47 33.27 -30.17
C ARG A 472 -9.28 34.17 -31.09
N THR A 473 -10.43 33.72 -31.56
CA THR A 473 -11.47 34.59 -32.12
C THR A 473 -12.81 34.20 -31.52
N ALA A 474 -13.59 35.22 -31.15
CA ALA A 474 -14.93 35.07 -30.60
C ALA A 474 -15.98 35.20 -31.71
N GLY A 475 -17.17 34.64 -31.48
CA GLY A 475 -18.34 34.80 -32.34
C GLY A 475 -19.60 34.85 -31.49
N THR A 476 -20.31 35.98 -31.51
CA THR A 476 -21.42 36.32 -30.61
C THR A 476 -22.79 36.25 -31.29
N ARG A 477 -23.84 35.91 -30.51
CA ARG A 477 -25.18 36.56 -30.47
C ARG A 477 -26.03 35.91 -29.35
N ARG A 478 -26.53 36.66 -28.36
CA ARG A 478 -27.84 37.38 -28.27
C ARG A 478 -29.06 36.43 -28.15
N SER A 479 -30.10 36.68 -27.34
CA SER A 479 -30.38 37.72 -26.32
C SER A 479 -31.79 37.53 -25.69
N ARG A 480 -32.04 38.13 -24.51
CA ARG A 480 -33.31 38.42 -23.76
C ARG A 480 -33.22 37.87 -22.31
N GLY A 481 -33.55 38.59 -21.25
CA GLY A 481 -34.00 39.99 -21.07
C GLY A 481 -34.81 40.15 -19.75
N ALA A 482 -34.91 41.38 -19.20
CA ALA A 482 -35.47 41.75 -17.87
C ALA A 482 -34.57 41.36 -16.67
N ASP A 483 -33.90 42.24 -15.92
CA ASP A 483 -34.07 43.64 -15.46
C ASP A 483 -34.85 43.79 -14.13
N ALA A 484 -34.14 44.17 -13.05
CA ALA A 484 -34.39 45.35 -12.20
C ALA A 484 -33.39 45.41 -11.02
N ASP A 485 -32.93 46.62 -10.66
CA ASP A 485 -31.87 46.92 -9.67
C ASP A 485 -32.44 47.93 -8.58
N PRO A 486 -31.70 48.71 -7.76
CA PRO A 486 -31.65 48.45 -6.31
C PRO A 486 -31.92 49.72 -5.42
N SER A 487 -31.26 49.78 -4.24
CA SER A 487 -31.19 50.86 -3.23
C SER A 487 -32.23 50.79 -2.09
N ALA A 488 -32.01 51.33 -0.88
CA ALA A 488 -30.95 52.21 -0.37
C ALA A 488 -30.57 51.93 1.12
N ALA A 489 -29.58 52.65 1.64
CA ALA A 489 -29.05 52.50 3.01
C ALA A 489 -29.53 53.62 3.98
N VAL A 490 -29.58 53.35 5.29
CA VAL A 490 -29.51 54.35 6.39
C VAL A 490 -28.73 53.80 7.60
N SER A 491 -28.12 54.70 8.36
CA SER A 491 -27.06 54.52 9.36
C SER A 491 -27.49 54.77 10.83
N THR A 492 -26.89 54.03 11.80
CA THR A 492 -26.47 54.34 13.23
C THR A 492 -27.21 55.37 14.13
N PRO A 493 -26.90 55.50 15.46
CA PRO A 493 -26.18 54.65 16.45
C PRO A 493 -26.91 54.53 17.85
N GLY A 494 -26.31 53.85 18.85
CA GLY A 494 -26.71 53.97 20.28
C GLY A 494 -25.98 53.02 21.24
N ARG A 495 -25.64 53.47 22.47
CA ARG A 495 -24.86 52.74 23.51
C ARG A 495 -25.75 52.32 24.73
N PRO A 496 -25.27 51.42 25.63
CA PRO A 496 -26.03 50.90 26.79
C PRO A 496 -25.85 51.78 28.05
N PRO A 497 -26.56 51.50 29.16
CA PRO A 497 -26.12 50.51 30.19
C PRO A 497 -27.30 49.56 30.57
N GLY A 498 -27.29 48.70 31.59
CA GLY A 498 -26.43 48.47 32.76
C GLY A 498 -27.00 47.31 33.58
N ASP A 499 -26.37 47.00 34.71
CA ASP A 499 -26.64 45.81 35.54
C ASP A 499 -28.05 45.76 36.15
N ASP A 500 -28.59 44.54 36.34
CA ASP A 500 -29.49 44.23 37.46
C ASP A 500 -29.53 42.71 37.74
N GLU A 501 -29.67 42.34 39.02
CA GLU A 501 -29.77 40.96 39.49
C GLU A 501 -31.21 40.41 39.34
N ALA A 502 -31.37 39.11 39.02
CA ALA A 502 -32.29 38.22 39.76
C ALA A 502 -32.37 36.77 39.20
N LEU A 503 -32.09 35.81 40.08
CA LEU A 503 -32.91 34.62 40.36
C LEU A 503 -33.57 33.83 39.19
N GLY A 504 -33.06 32.61 38.97
CA GLY A 504 -33.91 31.43 39.25
C GLY A 504 -34.20 30.42 38.13
N ARG A 505 -33.78 29.16 38.40
CA ARG A 505 -34.40 27.88 37.98
C ARG A 505 -34.44 27.55 36.48
N GLY A 506 -33.90 26.38 36.12
CA GLY A 506 -33.89 25.87 34.75
C GLY A 506 -33.16 24.54 34.60
N GLU A 507 -33.70 23.51 35.24
CA GLU A 507 -33.74 22.10 34.80
C GLU A 507 -32.44 21.31 34.48
N ARG A 508 -32.33 20.15 35.13
CA ARG A 508 -31.44 19.06 34.71
C ARG A 508 -32.06 18.36 33.49
N SER A 509 -31.24 18.01 32.50
CA SER A 509 -31.59 16.96 31.53
C SER A 509 -30.46 15.94 31.43
N ASP A 510 -30.77 14.71 31.81
CA ASP A 510 -29.88 13.55 31.64
C ASP A 510 -29.69 13.24 30.16
N ARG A 511 -28.45 12.91 29.74
CA ARG A 511 -28.15 11.91 28.69
C ARG A 511 -26.82 11.20 28.92
N ASP A 512 -26.73 10.45 30.02
CA ASP A 512 -25.85 9.27 30.10
C ASP A 512 -26.69 8.00 29.92
N ARG A 513 -26.63 7.45 28.70
CA ARG A 513 -27.13 6.15 28.20
C ARG A 513 -26.82 6.14 26.69
N ASP A 514 -26.27 5.10 26.05
CA ASP A 514 -26.12 3.70 26.46
C ASP A 514 -24.73 3.14 26.13
N ALA A 515 -24.20 2.35 27.06
CA ALA A 515 -23.19 1.33 26.77
C ALA A 515 -23.82 -0.06 26.99
N ALA A 516 -23.27 -1.06 26.29
CA ALA A 516 -23.60 -2.49 26.39
C ALA A 516 -24.93 -2.98 25.75
N ALA A 517 -24.84 -3.36 24.47
CA ALA A 517 -25.55 -4.54 23.95
C ALA A 517 -24.80 -5.14 22.75
N PHE A 518 -24.31 -6.39 22.85
CA PHE A 518 -24.56 -7.42 21.83
C PHE A 518 -24.20 -8.85 22.32
N THR A 519 -25.20 -9.47 22.93
CA THR A 519 -25.56 -10.91 22.93
C THR A 519 -24.48 -12.00 22.97
N ASN A 520 -24.55 -12.77 24.06
CA ASN A 520 -23.94 -14.08 24.24
C ASN A 520 -24.78 -15.18 23.54
N ARG A 521 -24.18 -16.11 22.77
CA ARG A 521 -24.89 -17.23 22.12
C ARG A 521 -24.40 -18.57 22.68
N ARG A 522 -25.23 -19.22 23.50
CA ARG A 522 -24.96 -20.55 24.07
C ARG A 522 -24.75 -21.60 22.97
N VAL A 523 -23.71 -22.42 23.12
CA VAL A 523 -23.63 -23.77 22.54
C VAL A 523 -23.20 -24.72 23.65
N ALA A 524 -24.00 -25.75 23.91
CA ALA A 524 -23.69 -26.75 24.94
C ALA A 524 -22.53 -27.66 24.50
N ARG A 525 -21.66 -28.04 25.43
CA ARG A 525 -20.73 -29.17 25.30
C ARG A 525 -20.70 -29.95 26.61
N GLY A 526 -20.72 -31.29 26.49
CA GLY A 526 -20.83 -32.20 27.62
C GLY A 526 -19.54 -32.39 28.41
N ARG A 527 -19.68 -33.05 29.57
CA ARG A 527 -18.57 -33.50 30.43
C ARG A 527 -17.63 -34.45 29.68
N PRO A 528 -16.30 -34.33 29.82
CA PRO A 528 -15.38 -35.45 29.64
C PRO A 528 -15.33 -36.30 30.93
N SER A 529 -15.22 -37.61 30.76
CA SER A 529 -15.07 -38.61 31.83
C SER A 529 -13.63 -38.67 32.36
N ALA A 530 -13.47 -39.17 33.58
CA ALA A 530 -12.16 -39.42 34.17
C ALA A 530 -11.45 -40.59 33.45
N GLY A 531 -10.20 -40.37 33.02
CA GLY A 531 -9.35 -41.35 32.34
C GLY A 531 -8.05 -41.58 33.11
N ARG A 532 -7.91 -42.80 33.62
CA ARG A 532 -6.80 -43.35 34.44
C ARG A 532 -5.40 -43.04 33.88
N ALA A 533 -4.47 -42.62 34.74
CA ALA A 533 -3.04 -42.56 34.43
C ALA A 533 -2.34 -43.92 34.68
N PRO A 534 -1.34 -44.32 33.88
CA PRO A 534 -0.42 -45.43 34.19
C PRO A 534 0.87 -44.93 34.87
N SER A 535 1.42 -45.74 35.78
CA SER A 535 2.59 -45.42 36.60
C SER A 535 3.83 -46.25 36.24
N VAL A 536 4.91 -45.58 35.81
CA VAL A 536 6.33 -46.03 35.76
C VAL A 536 7.17 -44.73 35.78
N GLY A 537 8.36 -44.59 36.38
CA GLY A 537 9.19 -45.44 37.27
C GLY A 537 10.50 -44.67 37.56
N PRO A 538 11.29 -44.97 38.62
CA PRO A 538 12.44 -44.14 38.98
C PRO A 538 13.66 -44.38 38.08
N ILE A 539 14.34 -43.28 37.68
CA ILE A 539 15.57 -43.29 36.89
C ILE A 539 16.78 -43.23 37.85
N PRO A 540 17.81 -44.09 37.70
CA PRO A 540 19.01 -44.06 38.53
C PRO A 540 20.01 -42.98 38.09
N ALA A 541 20.83 -42.50 39.03
CA ALA A 541 21.87 -41.51 38.80
C ALA A 541 23.27 -42.14 38.67
N VAL A 542 24.01 -41.74 37.65
CA VAL A 542 25.46 -41.93 37.39
C VAL A 542 25.84 -41.00 36.22
N SER A 543 27.06 -40.51 36.02
CA SER A 543 28.18 -40.18 36.92
C SER A 543 29.08 -39.19 36.17
N SER A 544 29.78 -38.31 36.88
CA SER A 544 30.76 -37.40 36.29
C SER A 544 32.01 -38.13 35.80
N THR A 545 32.44 -37.89 34.55
CA THR A 545 33.79 -38.25 34.09
C THR A 545 34.45 -37.07 33.39
N SER A 546 35.52 -36.58 33.99
CA SER A 546 36.47 -35.62 33.43
C SER A 546 37.42 -36.28 32.43
N LEU A 547 37.83 -35.56 31.38
CA LEU A 547 39.02 -35.90 30.59
C LEU A 547 39.78 -34.63 30.20
N GLN A 548 41.10 -34.71 30.32
CA GLN A 548 42.04 -33.59 30.18
C GLN A 548 42.50 -33.40 28.72
N ALA A 549 43.17 -32.27 28.53
CA ALA A 549 43.82 -31.81 27.30
C ALA A 549 44.79 -32.81 26.65
N ASP A 550 45.04 -32.60 25.36
CA ASP A 550 46.37 -32.76 24.78
C ASP A 550 46.69 -31.56 23.84
N GLN A 551 47.97 -31.32 23.57
CA GLN A 551 48.50 -30.15 22.84
C GLN A 551 49.03 -30.51 21.44
N GLY A 552 49.23 -29.51 20.57
CA GLY A 552 50.37 -29.54 19.64
C GLY A 552 50.11 -29.07 18.20
N GLY A 553 50.77 -27.96 17.81
CA GLY A 553 50.97 -27.52 16.43
C GLY A 553 49.83 -26.67 15.82
N GLY A 554 50.07 -25.56 15.13
CA GLY A 554 51.32 -24.84 14.85
C GLY A 554 51.36 -24.23 13.44
N ILE A 555 51.87 -22.99 13.34
CA ILE A 555 52.42 -22.31 12.14
C ILE A 555 51.49 -21.39 11.30
N GLN A 556 51.95 -20.13 11.19
CA GLN A 556 51.77 -19.07 10.16
C GLN A 556 50.52 -18.14 10.10
N ASP A 557 50.76 -16.90 10.57
CA ASP A 557 50.20 -15.65 10.03
C ASP A 557 50.58 -15.44 8.55
N PRO A 558 49.83 -14.58 7.81
CA PRO A 558 50.46 -13.30 7.47
C PRO A 558 49.57 -12.06 7.72
N SER A 559 50.25 -10.96 8.04
CA SER A 559 49.71 -9.61 8.24
C SER A 559 49.41 -8.86 6.93
N PHE A 560 48.88 -7.63 7.08
CA PHE A 560 48.45 -6.60 6.09
C PHE A 560 46.93 -6.56 5.82
N GLY A 561 46.26 -5.41 5.86
CA GLY A 561 46.73 -4.05 6.13
C GLY A 561 45.56 -3.06 6.29
N SER A 562 45.76 -2.02 7.09
CA SER A 562 44.79 -0.96 7.34
C SER A 562 44.64 -0.03 6.14
N ASN A 563 43.42 0.43 5.82
CA ASN A 563 43.26 1.61 4.98
C ASN A 563 42.09 2.51 5.42
N SER A 564 42.45 3.60 6.08
CA SER A 564 41.59 4.76 6.31
C SER A 564 41.48 5.59 5.02
N SER A 565 40.31 6.19 4.76
CA SER A 565 40.21 7.28 3.79
C SER A 565 39.27 8.37 4.29
N THR A 566 39.88 9.41 4.83
CA THR A 566 39.32 10.73 5.04
C THR A 566 38.79 11.29 3.71
N LYS A 567 37.66 12.01 3.76
CA LYS A 567 37.14 12.76 2.62
C LYS A 567 37.06 14.24 2.99
N THR A 568 37.90 15.04 2.35
CA THR A 568 38.07 16.47 2.60
C THR A 568 36.90 17.28 2.05
N MET A 569 36.65 18.45 2.64
CA MET A 569 35.74 19.47 2.13
C MET A 569 36.28 20.15 0.86
N THR A 570 35.35 20.52 -0.02
CA THR A 570 35.37 21.76 -0.82
C THR A 570 33.95 22.27 -0.98
#